data_AF-A0A369UMK4-F1
#
_entry.id   AF-A0A369UMK4-F1
#
_cell.length_a   1.000
_cell.length_b   1.000
_cell.length_c   1.000
_cell.angle_alpha   90.00
_cell.angle_beta   90.00
_cell.angle_gamma   90.00
#
_symmetry.space_group_name_H-M   'P 1'
#
loop_
_entity.id
_entity.type
_entity.pdbx_description
1 polymer ?
#
loop_
_entity_poly.entity_id
_entity_poly.type
_entity_poly.pdbx_seq_one_letter_code
_entity_poly.pdbx_strand_id
1 'polypeptide(L)'
;MTFHIERATVVQLGALCAIERSAIELFRGHEAWPSYVAVELPPDVLRDAITRGLVWVALSAEGEPVGFVCLDAEECDSSIGIAEIDVLPTWGRRGIGAALLEHACDWARAAGYTQVDLGTLIDVPWNAPFYAKHGFVVVDKHAPEFAFALERDRENGFPDHLRVFMSRKLEPLAADDWSVWPAPAKLNLFLRIVGRREDGYHELQTVFRLLDWGDECRLRRRSDGQIQRLTDVPGVPAESDLVVRAARLLQAYAGVDAGVDIELDKRLPMGGGLGGGSSDAATVLVALNHLWGCGLDVAELAELGRQLGADVPVFVRGRSAWAEGVGEKLTPMTLPFRWYVVLDPREHVPTAALFQAAELTRNAARATISSFTSGETSENAFEPVVRTRHSRVAAALDWLGDYGRARLSGSGACVFLETASRDAAEVIAAACPVAFSAQVAAGVNVSPLYEALARHRASAEQARV
;
A
#
# COMPACT_ATOMS: atom_id res chain seq x y z
N MET A 1 12.79 1.51 -30.69
CA MET A 1 13.26 0.78 -29.50
C MET A 1 12.06 0.62 -28.59
N THR A 2 11.72 -0.62 -28.26
CA THR A 2 10.59 -0.96 -27.41
C THR A 2 11.01 -0.85 -25.95
N PHE A 3 10.21 -0.19 -25.14
CA PHE A 3 10.31 -0.20 -23.68
C PHE A 3 8.94 -0.59 -23.12
N HIS A 4 8.89 -1.00 -21.87
CA HIS A 4 7.65 -1.20 -21.13
C HIS A 4 7.75 -0.54 -19.76
N ILE A 5 6.60 -0.20 -19.16
CA ILE A 5 6.52 0.42 -17.85
C ILE A 5 5.93 -0.60 -16.89
N GLU A 6 6.58 -0.77 -15.74
CA GLU A 6 6.09 -1.59 -14.63
C GLU A 6 6.28 -0.86 -13.30
N ARG A 7 5.67 -1.40 -12.24
CA ARG A 7 5.90 -0.88 -10.89
C ARG A 7 7.32 -1.22 -10.45
N ALA A 8 8.04 -0.25 -9.90
CA ALA A 8 9.40 -0.46 -9.44
C ALA A 8 9.44 -1.40 -8.22
N THR A 9 10.54 -2.12 -8.08
CA THR A 9 10.83 -2.98 -6.93
C THR A 9 12.08 -2.49 -6.21
N VAL A 10 12.23 -2.84 -4.93
CA VAL A 10 13.40 -2.44 -4.13
C VAL A 10 14.72 -2.96 -4.69
N VAL A 11 14.69 -4.02 -5.51
CA VAL A 11 15.87 -4.53 -6.24
C VAL A 11 16.40 -3.51 -7.25
N GLN A 12 15.51 -2.69 -7.83
CA GLN A 12 15.86 -1.68 -8.83
C GLN A 12 16.35 -0.37 -8.21
N LEU A 13 16.26 -0.19 -6.88
CA LEU A 13 16.59 1.06 -6.18
C LEU A 13 17.94 1.65 -6.60
N GLY A 14 19.00 0.82 -6.62
CA GLY A 14 20.34 1.28 -6.99
C GLY A 14 20.45 1.78 -8.43
N ALA A 15 19.69 1.16 -9.35
CA ALA A 15 19.63 1.61 -10.75
C ALA A 15 18.86 2.92 -10.88
N LEU A 16 17.75 3.09 -10.17
CA LEU A 16 16.97 4.33 -10.20
C LEU A 16 17.77 5.53 -9.69
N CYS A 17 18.49 5.39 -8.56
CA CYS A 17 19.39 6.44 -8.08
C CYS A 17 20.52 6.74 -9.09
N ALA A 18 20.96 5.77 -9.88
CA ALA A 18 21.97 6.01 -10.91
C ALA A 18 21.39 6.75 -12.13
N ILE A 19 20.11 6.51 -12.46
CA ILE A 19 19.39 7.23 -13.51
C ILE A 19 19.26 8.71 -13.13
N GLU A 20 18.79 8.99 -11.92
CA GLU A 20 18.65 10.34 -11.38
C GLU A 20 19.97 11.11 -11.45
N ARG A 21 21.06 10.54 -10.90
CA ARG A 21 22.40 11.14 -10.99
C ARG A 21 22.83 11.44 -12.42
N SER A 22 22.50 10.55 -13.36
CA SER A 22 22.84 10.74 -14.77
C SER A 22 21.99 11.83 -15.43
N ALA A 23 20.73 11.96 -15.04
CA ALA A 23 19.81 12.98 -15.55
C ALA A 23 20.15 14.37 -15.01
N ILE A 24 20.51 14.47 -13.72
CA ILE A 24 20.95 15.71 -13.08
C ILE A 24 22.09 16.35 -13.87
N GLU A 25 23.07 15.56 -14.35
CA GLU A 25 24.21 16.02 -15.15
C GLU A 25 23.85 16.87 -16.38
N LEU A 26 22.61 16.77 -16.89
CA LEU A 26 22.12 17.62 -17.98
C LEU A 26 21.98 19.09 -17.58
N PHE A 27 21.85 19.38 -16.28
CA PHE A 27 21.79 20.74 -15.74
C PHE A 27 23.17 21.34 -15.50
N ARG A 28 24.28 20.65 -15.81
CA ARG A 28 25.63 21.17 -15.59
C ARG A 28 25.83 22.51 -16.32
N GLY A 29 26.15 23.56 -15.55
CA GLY A 29 26.30 24.93 -16.04
C GLY A 29 25.02 25.77 -15.99
N HIS A 30 23.90 25.20 -15.56
CA HIS A 30 22.66 25.92 -15.25
C HIS A 30 22.73 26.56 -13.85
N GLU A 31 22.03 27.67 -13.63
CA GLU A 31 22.00 28.36 -12.32
C GLU A 31 21.44 27.47 -11.20
N ALA A 32 20.46 26.61 -11.52
CA ALA A 32 19.87 25.65 -10.57
C ALA A 32 20.76 24.45 -10.24
N TRP A 33 21.88 24.24 -10.95
CA TRP A 33 22.76 23.07 -10.77
C TRP A 33 23.18 22.81 -9.32
N PRO A 34 23.64 23.82 -8.54
CA PRO A 34 24.06 23.59 -7.16
C PRO A 34 22.92 23.05 -6.28
N SER A 35 21.68 23.46 -6.54
CA SER A 35 20.50 23.02 -5.79
C SER A 35 20.15 21.56 -6.11
N TYR A 36 20.25 21.14 -7.38
CA TYR A 36 20.02 19.73 -7.75
C TYR A 36 21.09 18.79 -7.19
N VAL A 37 22.36 19.21 -7.18
CA VAL A 37 23.44 18.39 -6.58
C VAL A 37 23.32 18.30 -5.06
N ALA A 38 22.78 19.33 -4.41
CA ALA A 38 22.58 19.33 -2.96
C ALA A 38 21.34 18.51 -2.52
N VAL A 39 20.39 18.29 -3.42
CA VAL A 39 19.09 17.65 -3.18
C VAL A 39 18.94 16.42 -4.07
N GLU A 40 19.94 15.52 -4.05
CA GLU A 40 19.70 14.14 -4.53
C GLU A 40 18.57 13.53 -3.70
N LEU A 41 17.61 12.88 -4.35
CA LEU A 41 16.53 12.15 -3.70
C LEU A 41 17.17 11.08 -2.80
N PRO A 42 17.00 11.18 -1.47
CA PRO A 42 17.64 10.23 -0.58
C PRO A 42 17.19 8.80 -0.92
N PRO A 43 18.09 7.80 -0.99
CA PRO A 43 17.72 6.44 -1.34
C PRO A 43 16.60 5.85 -0.48
N ASP A 44 16.49 6.30 0.78
CA ASP A 44 15.45 5.85 1.71
C ASP A 44 14.08 6.47 1.42
N VAL A 45 14.03 7.68 0.82
CA VAL A 45 12.79 8.29 0.33
C VAL A 45 12.30 7.52 -0.89
N LEU A 46 13.19 7.24 -1.85
CA LEU A 46 12.84 6.47 -3.03
C LEU A 46 12.45 5.02 -2.69
N ARG A 47 13.15 4.38 -1.75
CA ARG A 47 12.79 3.03 -1.24
C ARG A 47 11.37 2.99 -0.71
N ASP A 48 10.97 3.98 0.09
CA ASP A 48 9.63 4.05 0.66
C ASP A 48 8.56 4.29 -0.40
N ALA A 49 8.80 5.21 -1.34
CA ALA A 49 7.90 5.39 -2.47
C ALA A 49 7.73 4.08 -3.26
N ILE A 50 8.82 3.33 -3.50
CA ILE A 50 8.76 1.99 -4.12
C ILE A 50 7.89 1.04 -3.29
N THR A 51 8.12 0.96 -1.98
CA THR A 51 7.35 0.12 -1.05
C THR A 51 5.86 0.45 -1.06
N ARG A 52 5.51 1.74 -1.07
CA ARG A 52 4.14 2.23 -1.11
C ARG A 52 3.50 2.01 -2.49
N GLY A 53 4.30 1.65 -3.50
CA GLY A 53 3.85 1.47 -4.87
C GLY A 53 3.58 2.81 -5.56
N LEU A 54 4.44 3.80 -5.33
CA LEU A 54 4.33 5.13 -5.93
C LEU A 54 5.42 5.38 -6.99
N VAL A 55 6.15 4.34 -7.39
CA VAL A 55 7.23 4.43 -8.36
C VAL A 55 6.99 3.47 -9.51
N TRP A 56 7.11 3.98 -10.73
CA TRP A 56 7.09 3.19 -11.96
C TRP A 56 8.40 3.36 -12.71
N VAL A 57 8.89 2.27 -13.29
CA VAL A 57 10.15 2.20 -14.01
C VAL A 57 9.88 1.83 -15.46
N ALA A 58 10.54 2.53 -16.38
CA ALA A 58 10.63 2.15 -17.77
C ALA A 58 11.83 1.22 -17.96
N LEU A 59 11.59 0.05 -18.53
CA LEU A 59 12.59 -0.97 -18.81
C LEU A 59 12.86 -1.10 -20.31
N SER A 60 14.12 -1.28 -20.68
CA SER A 60 14.52 -1.62 -22.06
C SER A 60 13.99 -3.00 -22.48
N ALA A 61 14.20 -3.38 -23.74
CA ALA A 61 13.85 -4.72 -24.22
C ALA A 61 14.64 -5.83 -23.50
N GLU A 62 15.82 -5.50 -22.99
CA GLU A 62 16.71 -6.35 -22.21
C GLU A 62 16.37 -6.36 -20.71
N GLY A 63 15.36 -5.59 -20.28
CA GLY A 63 14.95 -5.49 -18.88
C GLY A 63 15.78 -4.52 -18.03
N GLU A 64 16.58 -3.64 -18.65
CA GLU A 64 17.37 -2.65 -17.93
C GLU A 64 16.54 -1.40 -17.61
N PRO A 65 16.58 -0.86 -16.37
CA PRO A 65 15.99 0.44 -16.05
C PRO A 65 16.59 1.57 -16.89
N VAL A 66 15.73 2.30 -17.60
CA VAL A 66 16.11 3.42 -18.48
C VAL A 66 15.44 4.75 -18.13
N GLY A 67 14.43 4.72 -17.28
CA GLY A 67 13.79 5.90 -16.71
C GLY A 67 12.82 5.51 -15.61
N PHE A 68 12.36 6.46 -14.81
CA PHE A 68 11.35 6.24 -13.79
C PHE A 68 10.53 7.50 -13.51
N VAL A 69 9.38 7.32 -12.89
CA VAL A 69 8.57 8.39 -12.29
C VAL A 69 8.25 8.00 -10.85
N CYS A 70 8.41 8.96 -9.95
CA CYS A 70 8.12 8.83 -8.52
C CYS A 70 6.99 9.80 -8.17
N LEU A 71 5.92 9.27 -7.60
CA LEU A 71 4.82 10.06 -7.05
C LEU A 71 4.98 10.25 -5.56
N ASP A 72 4.47 11.37 -5.06
CA ASP A 72 4.33 11.64 -3.64
C ASP A 72 2.88 12.02 -3.32
N ALA A 73 2.31 11.30 -2.37
CA ALA A 73 0.99 11.61 -1.86
C ALA A 73 1.14 12.70 -0.80
N GLU A 74 1.07 13.96 -1.24
CA GLU A 74 1.03 15.13 -0.36
C GLU A 74 -0.22 15.13 0.54
N GLU A 75 -0.26 16.00 1.54
CA GLU A 75 -1.36 16.10 2.52
C GLU A 75 -2.71 16.54 1.93
N CYS A 76 -2.79 16.81 0.62
CA CYS A 76 -4.05 17.13 -0.05
C CYS A 76 -4.79 15.87 -0.50
N ASP A 77 -5.97 15.64 0.07
CA ASP A 77 -6.76 14.42 -0.19
C ASP A 77 -7.12 14.22 -1.68
N SER A 78 -7.15 15.27 -2.50
CA SER A 78 -7.65 15.20 -3.89
C SER A 78 -6.57 15.31 -4.99
N SER A 79 -5.32 15.60 -4.63
CA SER A 79 -4.21 15.71 -5.58
C SER A 79 -3.05 14.79 -5.22
N ILE A 80 -2.16 14.57 -6.18
CA ILE A 80 -0.92 13.81 -5.98
C ILE A 80 0.22 14.50 -6.71
N GLY A 81 1.40 14.55 -6.09
CA GLY A 81 2.59 15.17 -6.64
C GLY A 81 3.39 14.21 -7.51
N ILE A 82 4.04 14.71 -8.56
CA ILE A 82 5.21 14.07 -9.17
C ILE A 82 6.44 14.60 -8.44
N ALA A 83 7.06 13.74 -7.64
CA ALA A 83 8.26 14.06 -6.90
C ALA A 83 9.50 14.08 -7.80
N GLU A 84 9.60 13.12 -8.72
CA GLU A 84 10.74 12.99 -9.63
C GLU A 84 10.33 12.27 -10.93
N ILE A 85 10.95 12.66 -12.05
CA ILE A 85 10.82 11.93 -13.32
C ILE A 85 12.08 12.07 -14.16
N ASP A 86 12.81 10.96 -14.26
CA ASP A 86 14.10 10.93 -14.94
C ASP A 86 14.18 9.87 -16.01
N VAL A 87 14.96 10.16 -17.04
CA VAL A 87 15.30 9.24 -18.12
C VAL A 87 16.80 9.32 -18.36
N LEU A 88 17.46 8.18 -18.54
CA LEU A 88 18.87 8.14 -18.89
C LEU A 88 19.13 9.04 -20.11
N PRO A 89 20.14 9.92 -20.09
CA PRO A 89 20.44 10.82 -21.21
C PRO A 89 20.61 10.11 -22.55
N THR A 90 21.20 8.91 -22.55
CA THR A 90 21.38 8.05 -23.73
C THR A 90 20.06 7.55 -24.32
N TRP A 91 18.99 7.55 -23.52
CA TRP A 91 17.62 7.18 -23.87
C TRP A 91 16.68 8.39 -24.02
N GLY A 92 17.20 9.61 -23.86
CA GLY A 92 16.45 10.85 -24.03
C GLY A 92 15.84 10.99 -25.43
N ARG A 93 14.76 11.79 -25.53
CA ARG A 93 14.03 12.09 -26.79
C ARG A 93 13.44 10.86 -27.51
N ARG A 94 13.17 9.77 -26.77
CA ARG A 94 12.52 8.54 -27.28
C ARG A 94 11.06 8.38 -26.84
N GLY A 95 10.47 9.41 -26.25
CA GLY A 95 9.10 9.38 -25.72
C GLY A 95 8.93 8.72 -24.36
N ILE A 96 10.01 8.25 -23.72
CA ILE A 96 9.95 7.55 -22.42
C ILE A 96 9.41 8.45 -21.31
N GLY A 97 9.92 9.69 -21.18
CA GLY A 97 9.43 10.64 -20.17
C GLY A 97 7.95 10.97 -20.37
N ALA A 98 7.49 11.13 -21.61
CA ALA A 98 6.07 11.32 -21.92
C ALA A 98 5.24 10.10 -21.50
N ALA A 99 5.69 8.89 -21.80
CA ALA A 99 4.98 7.67 -21.43
C ALA A 99 4.92 7.45 -19.91
N LEU A 100 6.01 7.74 -19.19
CA LEU A 100 6.03 7.71 -17.72
C LEU A 100 5.08 8.74 -17.11
N LEU A 101 5.07 9.97 -17.64
CA LEU A 101 4.17 11.03 -17.19
C LEU A 101 2.70 10.67 -17.39
N GLU A 102 2.32 10.19 -18.59
CA GLU A 102 0.93 9.79 -18.85
C GLU A 102 0.55 8.55 -18.02
N HIS A 103 1.45 7.58 -17.86
CA HIS A 103 1.20 6.40 -17.02
C HIS A 103 0.93 6.79 -15.56
N ALA A 104 1.70 7.74 -15.03
CA ALA A 104 1.48 8.28 -13.69
C ALA A 104 0.13 9.01 -13.57
N CYS A 105 -0.23 9.85 -14.56
CA CYS A 105 -1.52 10.53 -14.58
C CYS A 105 -2.70 9.56 -14.70
N ASP A 106 -2.57 8.51 -15.52
CA ASP A 106 -3.58 7.47 -15.70
C ASP A 106 -3.78 6.66 -14.42
N TRP A 107 -2.69 6.29 -13.74
CA TRP A 107 -2.80 5.63 -12.44
C TRP A 107 -3.43 6.54 -11.39
N ALA A 108 -3.01 7.81 -11.31
CA ALA A 108 -3.57 8.78 -10.36
C ALA A 108 -5.09 8.94 -10.57
N ARG A 109 -5.53 9.07 -11.83
CA ARG A 109 -6.94 9.10 -12.21
C ARG A 109 -7.66 7.83 -11.78
N ALA A 110 -7.10 6.66 -12.07
CA ALA A 110 -7.65 5.37 -11.65
C ALA A 110 -7.72 5.22 -10.12
N ALA A 111 -6.81 5.83 -9.36
CA ALA A 111 -6.79 5.84 -7.90
C ALA A 111 -7.71 6.91 -7.26
N GLY A 112 -8.48 7.63 -8.08
CA GLY A 112 -9.48 8.60 -7.66
C GLY A 112 -8.95 10.02 -7.45
N TYR A 113 -7.68 10.29 -7.77
CA TYR A 113 -7.15 11.66 -7.73
C TYR A 113 -7.76 12.50 -8.85
N THR A 114 -7.96 13.79 -8.56
CA THR A 114 -8.58 14.75 -9.48
C THR A 114 -7.57 15.72 -10.07
N GLN A 115 -6.34 15.72 -9.56
CA GLN A 115 -5.28 16.61 -9.97
C GLN A 115 -3.91 15.95 -9.76
N VAL A 116 -2.97 16.25 -10.67
CA VAL A 116 -1.55 15.96 -10.50
C VAL A 116 -0.78 17.26 -10.46
N ASP A 117 0.10 17.38 -9.48
CA ASP A 117 0.90 18.57 -9.20
C ASP A 117 2.39 18.27 -9.39
N LEU A 118 3.17 19.27 -9.80
CA LEU A 118 4.63 19.16 -9.89
C LEU A 118 5.34 20.49 -9.73
N GLY A 119 6.58 20.44 -9.23
CA GLY A 119 7.53 21.55 -9.24
C GLY A 119 8.59 21.34 -10.31
N THR A 120 8.89 22.37 -11.11
CA THR A 120 9.88 22.24 -12.20
C THR A 120 10.57 23.56 -12.55
N LEU A 121 11.49 23.55 -13.51
CA LEU A 121 12.19 24.73 -14.01
C LEU A 121 11.42 25.41 -15.13
N ILE A 122 11.36 26.74 -15.09
CA ILE A 122 10.65 27.57 -16.07
C ILE A 122 11.36 27.66 -17.42
N ASP A 123 12.69 27.65 -17.43
CA ASP A 123 13.55 28.05 -18.55
C ASP A 123 14.24 26.87 -19.25
N VAL A 124 14.03 25.65 -18.77
CA VAL A 124 14.58 24.43 -19.37
C VAL A 124 13.58 23.80 -20.36
N PRO A 125 13.94 23.59 -21.64
CA PRO A 125 13.00 23.12 -22.66
C PRO A 125 12.33 21.77 -22.38
N TRP A 126 12.96 20.89 -21.61
CA TRP A 126 12.43 19.59 -21.21
C TRP A 126 11.74 19.58 -19.83
N ASN A 127 11.51 20.77 -19.25
CA ASN A 127 10.79 20.96 -17.97
C ASN A 127 9.42 21.63 -18.23
N ALA A 128 9.19 22.88 -17.79
CA ALA A 128 7.86 23.51 -17.91
C ALA A 128 7.26 23.45 -19.33
N PRO A 129 8.02 23.70 -20.42
CA PRO A 129 7.48 23.57 -21.78
C PRO A 129 7.13 22.13 -22.19
N PHE A 130 7.76 21.12 -21.58
CA PHE A 130 7.41 19.71 -21.78
C PHE A 130 6.08 19.40 -21.09
N TYR A 131 5.93 19.73 -19.81
CA TYR A 131 4.69 19.48 -19.07
C TYR A 131 3.49 20.25 -19.65
N ALA A 132 3.71 21.47 -20.13
CA ALA A 132 2.67 22.25 -20.80
C ALA A 132 2.06 21.53 -22.02
N LYS A 133 2.87 20.78 -22.78
CA LYS A 133 2.39 19.97 -23.92
C LYS A 133 1.56 18.77 -23.48
N HIS A 134 1.70 18.35 -22.23
CA HIS A 134 0.99 17.25 -21.59
C HIS A 134 -0.15 17.73 -20.68
N GLY A 135 -0.65 18.95 -20.91
CA GLY A 135 -1.87 19.46 -20.26
C GLY A 135 -1.65 20.07 -18.87
N PHE A 136 -0.41 20.23 -18.42
CA PHE A 136 -0.12 20.96 -17.18
C PHE A 136 -0.16 22.47 -17.43
N VAL A 137 -0.70 23.22 -16.47
CA VAL A 137 -0.74 24.68 -16.49
C VAL A 137 0.04 25.24 -15.32
N VAL A 138 0.68 26.39 -15.51
CA VAL A 138 1.35 27.11 -14.41
C VAL A 138 0.29 27.60 -13.43
N VAL A 139 0.55 27.41 -12.14
CA VAL A 139 -0.32 27.81 -11.03
C VAL A 139 0.39 28.82 -10.13
N ASP A 140 -0.36 29.45 -9.23
CA ASP A 140 0.21 30.38 -8.26
C ASP A 140 1.11 29.62 -7.28
N LYS A 141 2.42 29.88 -7.34
CA LYS A 141 3.41 29.26 -6.46
C LYS A 141 3.24 29.61 -4.98
N HIS A 142 2.43 30.61 -4.66
CA HIS A 142 2.11 31.00 -3.29
C HIS A 142 0.77 30.44 -2.80
N ALA A 143 0.09 29.62 -3.61
CA ALA A 143 -1.12 28.94 -3.18
C ALA A 143 -0.80 27.98 -2.01
N PRO A 144 -1.70 27.83 -1.01
CA PRO A 144 -1.45 27.04 0.20
C PRO A 144 -0.97 25.61 -0.06
N GLU A 145 -1.49 24.97 -1.12
CA GLU A 145 -1.12 23.63 -1.55
C GLU A 145 0.39 23.49 -1.87
N PHE A 146 1.06 24.55 -2.34
CA PHE A 146 2.49 24.52 -2.67
C PHE A 146 3.38 25.05 -1.54
N ALA A 147 2.81 25.45 -0.39
CA ALA A 147 3.56 26.09 0.68
C ALA A 147 4.70 25.21 1.21
N PHE A 148 4.47 23.91 1.36
CA PHE A 148 5.50 22.95 1.80
C PHE A 148 6.62 22.82 0.77
N ALA A 149 6.28 22.60 -0.51
CA ALA A 149 7.25 22.47 -1.57
C ALA A 149 8.09 23.75 -1.75
N LEU A 150 7.47 24.92 -1.64
CA LEU A 150 8.13 26.22 -1.72
C LEU A 150 9.07 26.45 -0.53
N GLU A 151 8.68 26.06 0.68
CA GLU A 151 9.55 26.17 1.85
C GLU A 151 10.76 25.23 1.74
N ARG A 152 10.53 23.99 1.28
CA ARG A 152 11.62 23.04 0.99
C ARG A 152 12.60 23.60 -0.06
N ASP A 153 12.12 24.23 -1.12
CA ASP A 153 12.96 24.89 -2.11
C ASP A 153 13.81 26.01 -1.47
N ARG A 154 13.22 26.81 -0.56
CA ARG A 154 13.94 27.88 0.16
C ARG A 154 15.00 27.34 1.11
N GLU A 155 14.66 26.32 1.90
CA GLU A 155 15.59 25.67 2.85
C GLU A 155 16.80 25.08 2.12
N ASN A 156 16.58 24.54 0.90
CA ASN A 156 17.63 24.01 0.04
C ASN A 156 18.35 25.07 -0.81
N GLY A 157 17.99 26.35 -0.68
CA GLY A 157 18.61 27.45 -1.43
C GLY A 157 18.33 27.40 -2.94
N PHE A 158 17.18 26.87 -3.36
CA PHE A 158 16.76 26.85 -4.76
C PHE A 158 16.45 28.27 -5.27
N PRO A 159 16.89 28.67 -6.47
CA PRO A 159 16.59 30.00 -7.01
C PRO A 159 15.09 30.18 -7.32
N ASP A 160 14.41 31.02 -6.54
CA ASP A 160 12.95 31.22 -6.60
C ASP A 160 12.44 31.71 -7.98
N HIS A 161 13.24 32.44 -8.75
CA HIS A 161 12.87 32.89 -10.09
C HIS A 161 12.88 31.78 -11.14
N LEU A 162 13.54 30.65 -10.86
CA LEU A 162 13.59 29.51 -11.76
C LEU A 162 12.48 28.49 -11.49
N ARG A 163 11.97 28.43 -10.25
CA ARG A 163 10.93 27.50 -9.85
C ARG A 163 9.57 27.93 -10.36
N VAL A 164 8.87 27.00 -11.01
CA VAL A 164 7.43 27.07 -11.28
C VAL A 164 6.74 25.81 -10.79
N PHE A 165 5.53 25.98 -10.28
CA PHE A 165 4.63 24.86 -10.01
C PHE A 165 3.61 24.77 -11.13
N MET A 166 3.24 23.54 -11.48
CA MET A 166 2.27 23.27 -12.52
C MET A 166 1.31 22.19 -12.06
N SER A 167 0.07 22.29 -12.50
CA SER A 167 -0.99 21.34 -12.18
C SER A 167 -1.69 20.86 -13.45
N ARG A 168 -2.10 19.59 -13.47
CA ARG A 168 -2.99 19.03 -14.48
C ARG A 168 -4.23 18.49 -13.79
N LYS A 169 -5.40 19.00 -14.18
CA LYS A 169 -6.67 18.39 -13.79
C LYS A 169 -6.86 17.06 -14.51
N LEU A 170 -7.35 16.08 -13.78
CA LEU A 170 -7.66 14.76 -14.30
C LEU A 170 -9.16 14.65 -14.54
N GLU A 171 -9.52 14.15 -15.73
CA GLU A 171 -10.91 13.89 -16.05
C GLU A 171 -11.47 12.75 -15.18
N PRO A 172 -12.76 12.78 -14.80
CA PRO A 172 -13.38 11.68 -14.08
C PRO A 172 -13.31 10.34 -14.83
N LEU A 173 -13.38 9.24 -14.08
CA LEU A 173 -13.43 7.90 -14.67
C LEU A 173 -14.74 7.68 -15.45
N ALA A 174 -14.63 7.11 -16.64
CA ALA A 174 -15.76 6.53 -17.34
C ALA A 174 -16.26 5.27 -16.63
N ALA A 175 -17.48 4.84 -16.94
CA ALA A 175 -18.11 3.71 -16.25
C ALA A 175 -17.34 2.39 -16.42
N ASP A 176 -16.64 2.21 -17.54
CA ASP A 176 -15.85 1.04 -17.92
C ASP A 176 -14.33 1.29 -17.86
N ASP A 177 -13.89 2.37 -17.21
CA ASP A 177 -12.48 2.56 -16.90
C ASP A 177 -12.00 1.63 -15.76
N TRP A 178 -10.69 1.44 -15.70
CA TRP A 178 -10.05 0.83 -14.54
C TRP A 178 -10.02 1.80 -13.35
N SER A 179 -10.43 1.31 -12.19
CA SER A 179 -10.24 1.96 -10.90
C SER A 179 -9.22 1.19 -10.05
N VAL A 180 -8.51 1.87 -9.18
CA VAL A 180 -7.42 1.35 -8.34
C VAL A 180 -7.78 1.52 -6.87
N TRP A 181 -7.58 0.46 -6.08
CA TRP A 181 -7.98 0.37 -4.68
C TRP A 181 -6.90 -0.32 -3.84
N PRO A 182 -6.42 0.28 -2.73
CA PRO A 182 -5.44 -0.35 -1.87
C PRO A 182 -6.08 -1.41 -0.97
N ALA A 183 -5.37 -2.53 -0.77
CA ALA A 183 -5.75 -3.61 0.14
C ALA A 183 -4.68 -3.75 1.24
N PRO A 184 -4.77 -2.98 2.34
CA PRO A 184 -3.71 -2.88 3.35
C PRO A 184 -3.49 -4.18 4.12
N ALA A 185 -2.28 -4.38 4.64
CA ALA A 185 -1.98 -5.43 5.60
C ALA A 185 -2.49 -5.07 7.01
N LYS A 186 -2.49 -6.09 7.88
CA LYS A 186 -2.63 -5.91 9.33
C LYS A 186 -1.50 -6.59 10.10
N LEU A 187 -1.38 -6.21 11.37
CA LEU A 187 -0.67 -6.94 12.41
C LEU A 187 -1.63 -7.32 13.53
N ASN A 188 -1.36 -8.44 14.19
CA ASN A 188 -1.94 -8.76 15.50
C ASN A 188 -0.95 -8.31 16.59
N LEU A 189 -1.19 -7.18 17.25
CA LEU A 189 -0.26 -6.64 18.26
C LEU A 189 -0.13 -7.54 19.50
N PHE A 190 -1.13 -8.39 19.71
CA PHE A 190 -1.12 -9.60 20.55
C PHE A 190 -2.19 -10.55 20.01
N LEU A 191 -2.18 -11.83 20.40
CA LEU A 191 -3.24 -12.77 20.06
C LEU A 191 -3.37 -13.83 21.15
N ARG A 192 -4.54 -13.90 21.80
CA ARG A 192 -4.86 -14.92 22.79
C ARG A 192 -5.98 -15.83 22.29
N ILE A 193 -5.88 -17.10 22.64
CA ILE A 193 -6.99 -18.06 22.52
C ILE A 193 -7.54 -18.27 23.94
N VAL A 194 -8.75 -17.75 24.17
CA VAL A 194 -9.38 -17.73 25.50
C VAL A 194 -10.29 -18.94 25.74
N GLY A 195 -10.68 -19.63 24.67
CA GLY A 195 -11.52 -20.82 24.76
C GLY A 195 -11.76 -21.50 23.42
N ARG A 196 -12.58 -22.54 23.45
CA ARG A 196 -13.13 -23.19 22.27
C ARG A 196 -14.65 -23.18 22.36
N ARG A 197 -15.30 -22.76 21.28
CA ARG A 197 -16.75 -22.71 21.13
C ARG A 197 -17.32 -24.10 20.85
N GLU A 198 -18.63 -24.23 21.05
CA GLU A 198 -19.38 -25.48 20.77
C GLU A 198 -19.36 -25.85 19.27
N ASP A 199 -19.31 -24.84 18.39
CA ASP A 199 -19.18 -25.00 16.93
C ASP A 199 -17.77 -25.43 16.48
N GLY A 200 -16.84 -25.62 17.42
CA GLY A 200 -15.49 -26.10 17.16
C GLY A 200 -14.45 -25.01 16.90
N TYR A 201 -14.87 -23.75 16.71
CA TYR A 201 -13.98 -22.61 16.52
C TYR A 201 -13.32 -22.17 17.84
N HIS A 202 -12.18 -21.49 17.73
CA HIS A 202 -11.48 -20.90 18.88
C HIS A 202 -12.00 -19.50 19.17
N GLU A 203 -12.26 -19.22 20.44
CA GLU A 203 -12.54 -17.85 20.88
C GLU A 203 -11.21 -17.12 21.10
N LEU A 204 -11.09 -15.94 20.49
CA LEU A 204 -9.87 -15.16 20.39
C LEU A 204 -10.04 -13.79 21.06
N GLN A 205 -8.92 -13.22 21.50
CA GLN A 205 -8.78 -11.79 21.76
C GLN A 205 -7.50 -11.29 21.07
N THR A 206 -7.60 -10.20 20.33
CA THR A 206 -6.46 -9.60 19.62
C THR A 206 -6.66 -8.11 19.41
N VAL A 207 -5.58 -7.40 19.09
CA VAL A 207 -5.65 -6.04 18.56
C VAL A 207 -5.11 -6.05 17.14
N PHE A 208 -5.96 -5.67 16.20
CA PHE A 208 -5.59 -5.44 14.82
C PHE A 208 -5.02 -4.04 14.66
N ARG A 209 -3.82 -3.96 14.07
CA ARG A 209 -3.20 -2.73 13.59
C ARG A 209 -3.12 -2.77 12.07
N LEU A 210 -3.82 -1.86 11.40
CA LEU A 210 -3.68 -1.70 9.94
C LEU A 210 -2.35 -1.03 9.60
N LEU A 211 -1.81 -1.35 8.42
CA LEU A 211 -0.58 -0.76 7.89
C LEU A 211 -0.87 0.08 6.63
N ASP A 212 0.00 1.04 6.34
CA ASP A 212 0.02 1.80 5.08
C ASP A 212 0.69 1.04 3.91
N TRP A 213 0.91 -0.25 4.08
CA TRP A 213 1.45 -1.18 3.10
C TRP A 213 0.45 -2.32 2.87
N GLY A 214 0.32 -2.78 1.62
CA GLY A 214 -0.71 -3.73 1.23
C GLY A 214 -0.59 -4.21 -0.20
N ASP A 215 -1.60 -4.91 -0.69
CA ASP A 215 -1.79 -5.21 -2.12
C ASP A 215 -2.49 -4.04 -2.83
N GLU A 216 -2.66 -4.14 -4.14
CA GLU A 216 -3.48 -3.21 -4.94
C GLU A 216 -4.48 -4.00 -5.80
N CYS A 217 -5.76 -3.64 -5.73
CA CYS A 217 -6.84 -4.21 -6.52
C CYS A 217 -7.23 -3.22 -7.63
N ARG A 218 -7.21 -3.67 -8.88
CA ARG A 218 -7.75 -2.90 -10.01
C ARG A 218 -9.08 -3.51 -10.43
N LEU A 219 -10.10 -2.66 -10.57
CA LEU A 219 -11.46 -3.08 -10.87
C LEU A 219 -11.99 -2.30 -12.07
N ARG A 220 -12.52 -3.00 -13.06
CA ARG A 220 -13.22 -2.43 -14.20
C ARG A 220 -14.62 -3.01 -14.29
N ARG A 221 -15.64 -2.16 -14.30
CA ARG A 221 -17.03 -2.63 -14.38
C ARG A 221 -17.31 -3.27 -15.73
N ARG A 222 -18.21 -4.25 -15.72
CA ARG A 222 -18.77 -4.89 -16.91
C ARG A 222 -20.29 -4.79 -16.90
N SER A 223 -20.90 -4.89 -18.08
CA SER A 223 -22.36 -4.86 -18.26
C SER A 223 -22.98 -6.23 -18.54
N ASP A 224 -22.19 -7.30 -18.57
CA ASP A 224 -22.60 -8.66 -18.92
C ASP A 224 -22.78 -9.61 -17.71
N GLY A 225 -22.74 -9.06 -16.50
CA GLY A 225 -22.85 -9.80 -15.24
C GLY A 225 -21.66 -10.72 -14.92
N GLN A 226 -20.63 -10.76 -15.75
CA GLN A 226 -19.50 -11.68 -15.55
C GLN A 226 -18.52 -11.15 -14.51
N ILE A 227 -17.92 -12.06 -13.74
CA ILE A 227 -16.89 -11.75 -12.74
C ILE A 227 -15.63 -12.51 -13.12
N GLN A 228 -14.58 -11.78 -13.51
CA GLN A 228 -13.35 -12.36 -14.06
C GLN A 228 -12.13 -11.80 -13.33
N ARG A 229 -11.28 -12.68 -12.79
CA ARG A 229 -9.92 -12.33 -12.35
C ARG A 229 -8.99 -12.49 -13.55
N LEU A 230 -8.40 -11.39 -14.01
CA LEU A 230 -7.55 -11.37 -15.21
C LEU A 230 -6.08 -11.69 -14.92
N THR A 231 -5.62 -11.39 -13.69
CA THR A 231 -4.27 -11.74 -13.24
C THR A 231 -4.25 -13.10 -12.57
N ASP A 232 -3.16 -13.83 -12.74
CA ASP A 232 -2.92 -15.06 -11.97
C ASP A 232 -2.45 -14.72 -10.55
N VAL A 233 -2.90 -15.52 -9.58
CA VAL A 233 -2.36 -15.49 -8.21
C VAL A 233 -1.81 -16.89 -7.95
N PRO A 234 -0.48 -17.03 -7.82
CA PRO A 234 0.16 -18.34 -7.73
C PRO A 234 -0.47 -19.22 -6.65
N GLY A 235 -0.91 -20.42 -7.06
CA GLY A 235 -1.50 -21.42 -6.17
C GLY A 235 -2.96 -21.16 -5.77
N VAL A 236 -3.63 -20.15 -6.34
CA VAL A 236 -5.04 -19.82 -6.04
C VAL A 236 -5.86 -19.82 -7.32
N PRO A 237 -6.61 -20.89 -7.62
CA PRO A 237 -7.59 -20.90 -8.71
C PRO A 237 -8.61 -19.76 -8.56
N ALA A 238 -8.96 -19.10 -9.66
CA ALA A 238 -9.81 -17.91 -9.66
C ALA A 238 -11.17 -18.12 -8.97
N GLU A 239 -11.80 -19.28 -9.15
CA GLU A 239 -13.10 -19.62 -8.54
C GLU A 239 -13.03 -19.76 -7.01
N SER A 240 -11.85 -20.09 -6.48
CA SER A 240 -11.59 -20.23 -5.05
C SER A 240 -11.07 -18.93 -4.40
N ASP A 241 -10.61 -17.98 -5.22
CA ASP A 241 -10.07 -16.72 -4.76
C ASP A 241 -11.15 -15.91 -4.01
N LEU A 242 -10.77 -15.35 -2.87
CA LEU A 242 -11.65 -14.55 -2.04
C LEU A 242 -12.14 -13.30 -2.77
N VAL A 243 -11.40 -12.75 -3.75
CA VAL A 243 -11.86 -11.58 -4.51
C VAL A 243 -13.02 -11.90 -5.43
N VAL A 244 -12.96 -13.04 -6.12
CA VAL A 244 -14.05 -13.50 -7.00
C VAL A 244 -15.26 -13.90 -6.15
N ARG A 245 -15.03 -14.57 -5.02
CA ARG A 245 -16.09 -14.93 -4.07
C ARG A 245 -16.75 -13.69 -3.45
N ALA A 246 -15.97 -12.66 -3.10
CA ALA A 246 -16.47 -11.39 -2.58
C ALA A 246 -17.38 -10.69 -3.60
N ALA A 247 -16.90 -10.55 -4.84
CA ALA A 247 -17.68 -9.92 -5.90
C ALA A 247 -18.99 -10.67 -6.18
N ARG A 248 -18.94 -12.01 -6.26
CA ARG A 248 -20.15 -12.86 -6.43
C ARG A 248 -21.12 -12.73 -5.26
N LEU A 249 -20.60 -12.74 -4.03
CA LEU A 249 -21.41 -12.62 -2.83
C LEU A 249 -22.15 -11.29 -2.79
N LEU A 250 -21.46 -10.18 -3.07
CA LEU A 250 -22.08 -8.86 -3.15
C LEU A 250 -23.07 -8.77 -4.31
N GLN A 251 -22.72 -9.27 -5.50
CA GLN A 251 -23.58 -9.26 -6.69
C GLN A 251 -24.92 -9.96 -6.39
N ALA A 252 -24.86 -11.15 -5.79
CA ALA A 252 -26.03 -11.92 -5.42
C ALA A 252 -26.85 -11.25 -4.31
N TYR A 253 -26.20 -10.67 -3.29
CA TYR A 253 -26.88 -10.02 -2.18
C TYR A 253 -27.59 -8.73 -2.61
N ALA A 254 -26.93 -7.90 -3.41
CA ALA A 254 -27.47 -6.63 -3.90
C ALA A 254 -28.46 -6.79 -5.05
N GLY A 255 -28.52 -7.97 -5.68
CA GLY A 255 -29.41 -8.23 -6.82
C GLY A 255 -29.07 -7.40 -8.06
N VAL A 256 -27.79 -7.15 -8.31
CA VAL A 256 -27.32 -6.36 -9.45
C VAL A 256 -26.84 -7.27 -10.60
N ASP A 257 -27.14 -6.86 -11.84
CA ASP A 257 -26.69 -7.57 -13.06
C ASP A 257 -25.32 -7.07 -13.57
N ALA A 258 -24.65 -6.21 -12.81
CA ALA A 258 -23.33 -5.68 -13.15
C ALA A 258 -22.24 -6.76 -12.98
N GLY A 259 -21.23 -6.73 -13.85
CA GLY A 259 -20.04 -7.56 -13.75
C GLY A 259 -18.79 -6.76 -13.40
N VAL A 260 -17.64 -7.45 -13.29
CA VAL A 260 -16.34 -6.84 -13.01
C VAL A 260 -15.18 -7.67 -13.57
N ASP A 261 -14.19 -6.99 -14.15
CA ASP A 261 -12.83 -7.50 -14.33
C ASP A 261 -11.96 -7.08 -13.14
N ILE A 262 -11.18 -8.01 -12.60
CA ILE A 262 -10.36 -7.84 -11.39
C ILE A 262 -8.90 -8.15 -11.75
N GLU A 263 -8.00 -7.22 -11.48
CA GLU A 263 -6.55 -7.46 -11.44
C GLU A 263 -6.04 -7.26 -10.01
N LEU A 264 -5.11 -8.10 -9.59
CA LEU A 264 -4.45 -8.04 -8.30
C LEU A 264 -2.96 -7.88 -8.48
N ASP A 265 -2.42 -6.80 -7.91
CA ASP A 265 -0.99 -6.60 -7.71
C ASP A 265 -0.64 -7.05 -6.28
N LYS A 266 -0.08 -8.25 -6.17
CA LYS A 266 0.25 -8.91 -4.91
C LYS A 266 1.64 -8.52 -4.44
N ARG A 267 1.69 -7.72 -3.38
CA ARG A 267 2.90 -7.27 -2.67
C ARG A 267 3.05 -7.97 -1.32
N LEU A 268 1.95 -8.37 -0.70
CA LEU A 268 1.95 -9.12 0.55
C LEU A 268 2.32 -10.59 0.29
N PRO A 269 3.13 -11.22 1.17
CA PRO A 269 3.39 -12.64 1.08
C PRO A 269 2.10 -13.44 1.26
N MET A 270 1.99 -14.54 0.53
CA MET A 270 0.84 -15.44 0.65
C MET A 270 0.80 -16.08 2.04
N GLY A 271 -0.24 -15.77 2.81
CA GLY A 271 -0.34 -16.15 4.21
C GLY A 271 0.39 -15.16 5.11
N GLY A 272 1.39 -15.62 5.85
CA GLY A 272 2.25 -14.75 6.69
C GLY A 272 1.60 -14.18 7.95
N GLY A 273 0.28 -14.29 8.11
CA GLY A 273 -0.44 -13.66 9.22
C GLY A 273 -0.69 -12.16 9.02
N LEU A 274 -0.51 -11.64 7.80
CA LEU A 274 -0.73 -10.23 7.45
C LEU A 274 -2.14 -9.93 6.94
N GLY A 275 -2.96 -10.96 6.70
CA GLY A 275 -4.36 -10.80 6.33
C GLY A 275 -4.63 -10.43 4.86
N GLY A 276 -3.63 -10.56 3.97
CA GLY A 276 -3.73 -10.09 2.57
C GLY A 276 -4.99 -10.54 1.84
N GLY A 277 -5.27 -11.85 1.76
CA GLY A 277 -6.49 -12.32 1.08
C GLY A 277 -7.81 -11.84 1.71
N SER A 278 -7.83 -11.58 3.03
CA SER A 278 -9.00 -10.98 3.68
C SER A 278 -9.14 -9.49 3.36
N SER A 279 -8.01 -8.80 3.22
CA SER A 279 -7.95 -7.40 2.81
C SER A 279 -8.38 -7.21 1.36
N ASP A 280 -7.92 -8.08 0.45
CA ASP A 280 -8.34 -8.08 -0.95
C ASP A 280 -9.86 -8.26 -1.07
N ALA A 281 -10.41 -9.24 -0.34
CA ALA A 281 -11.85 -9.50 -0.31
C ALA A 281 -12.66 -8.30 0.23
N ALA A 282 -12.21 -7.70 1.34
CA ALA A 282 -12.83 -6.50 1.91
C ALA A 282 -12.77 -5.32 0.94
N THR A 283 -11.64 -5.13 0.28
CA THR A 283 -11.42 -4.09 -0.74
C THR A 283 -12.40 -4.24 -1.88
N VAL A 284 -12.58 -5.45 -2.39
CA VAL A 284 -13.57 -5.75 -3.44
C VAL A 284 -14.99 -5.49 -2.97
N LEU A 285 -15.37 -5.88 -1.74
CA LEU A 285 -16.71 -5.59 -1.20
C LEU A 285 -16.98 -4.08 -1.12
N VAL A 286 -16.04 -3.31 -0.57
CA VAL A 286 -16.17 -1.86 -0.38
C VAL A 286 -16.19 -1.13 -1.73
N ALA A 287 -15.23 -1.45 -2.60
CA ALA A 287 -15.09 -0.81 -3.90
C ALA A 287 -16.29 -1.12 -4.81
N LEU A 288 -16.73 -2.38 -4.89
CA LEU A 288 -17.88 -2.74 -5.74
C LEU A 288 -19.21 -2.23 -5.18
N ASN A 289 -19.38 -2.15 -3.85
CA ASN A 289 -20.55 -1.47 -3.28
C ASN A 289 -20.66 -0.02 -3.77
N HIS A 290 -19.52 0.66 -3.90
CA HIS A 290 -19.46 2.01 -4.47
C HIS A 290 -19.68 2.01 -5.99
N LEU A 291 -18.91 1.21 -6.74
CA LEU A 291 -18.90 1.21 -8.21
C LEU A 291 -20.23 0.72 -8.82
N TRP A 292 -20.90 -0.24 -8.18
CA TRP A 292 -22.23 -0.72 -8.58
C TRP A 292 -23.37 0.08 -7.94
N GLY A 293 -23.07 0.98 -7.01
CA GLY A 293 -24.08 1.81 -6.35
C GLY A 293 -25.07 1.01 -5.49
N CYS A 294 -24.62 -0.08 -4.87
CA CYS A 294 -25.51 -0.98 -4.11
C CYS A 294 -26.05 -0.34 -2.83
N GLY A 295 -25.34 0.64 -2.26
CA GLY A 295 -25.82 1.44 -1.13
C GLY A 295 -25.81 0.72 0.22
N LEU A 296 -25.11 -0.42 0.35
CA LEU A 296 -24.97 -1.13 1.62
C LEU A 296 -24.15 -0.29 2.60
N ASP A 297 -24.51 -0.37 3.87
CA ASP A 297 -23.74 0.23 4.95
C ASP A 297 -22.53 -0.63 5.36
N VAL A 298 -21.68 -0.07 6.22
CA VAL A 298 -20.45 -0.76 6.68
C VAL A 298 -20.77 -2.02 7.50
N ALA A 299 -21.90 -2.06 8.22
CA ALA A 299 -22.28 -3.22 9.02
C ALA A 299 -22.75 -4.38 8.14
N GLU A 300 -23.54 -4.10 7.10
CA GLU A 300 -23.99 -5.07 6.10
C GLU A 300 -22.79 -5.65 5.34
N LEU A 301 -21.87 -4.81 4.87
CA LEU A 301 -20.64 -5.28 4.21
C LEU A 301 -19.76 -6.12 5.14
N ALA A 302 -19.67 -5.75 6.43
CA ALA A 302 -18.89 -6.51 7.40
C ALA A 302 -19.50 -7.90 7.65
N GLU A 303 -20.83 -8.00 7.66
CA GLU A 303 -21.53 -9.29 7.80
C GLU A 303 -21.38 -10.18 6.56
N LEU A 304 -21.40 -9.61 5.35
CA LEU A 304 -21.01 -10.34 4.14
C LEU A 304 -19.56 -10.80 4.21
N GLY A 305 -18.65 -9.90 4.59
CA GLY A 305 -17.23 -10.19 4.74
C GLY A 305 -16.94 -11.34 5.71
N ARG A 306 -17.68 -11.42 6.82
CA ARG A 306 -17.56 -12.49 7.81
C ARG A 306 -17.78 -13.89 7.22
N GLN A 307 -18.54 -14.03 6.13
CA GLN A 307 -18.77 -15.30 5.43
C GLN A 307 -17.56 -15.75 4.60
N LEU A 308 -16.64 -14.83 4.29
CA LEU A 308 -15.45 -15.07 3.48
C LEU A 308 -14.22 -15.35 4.35
N GLY A 309 -14.11 -14.69 5.50
CA GLY A 309 -13.03 -14.90 6.47
C GLY A 309 -13.17 -14.07 7.74
N ALA A 310 -12.54 -14.53 8.83
CA ALA A 310 -12.64 -13.90 10.15
C ALA A 310 -12.02 -12.49 10.21
N ASP A 311 -10.99 -12.23 9.39
CA ASP A 311 -10.28 -10.94 9.35
C ASP A 311 -10.93 -9.94 8.36
N VAL A 312 -11.84 -10.38 7.47
CA VAL A 312 -12.46 -9.49 6.47
C VAL A 312 -13.22 -8.32 7.12
N PRO A 313 -13.98 -8.51 8.23
CA PRO A 313 -14.69 -7.41 8.88
C PRO A 313 -13.80 -6.24 9.35
N VAL A 314 -12.55 -6.48 9.78
CA VAL A 314 -11.69 -5.37 10.24
C VAL A 314 -11.25 -4.49 9.08
N PHE A 315 -10.98 -5.08 7.92
CA PHE A 315 -10.66 -4.35 6.71
C PHE A 315 -11.88 -3.62 6.14
N VAL A 316 -13.06 -4.25 6.17
CA VAL A 316 -14.32 -3.58 5.77
C VAL A 316 -14.63 -2.39 6.67
N ARG A 317 -14.42 -2.49 7.99
CA ARG A 317 -14.63 -1.35 8.92
C ARG A 317 -13.54 -0.29 8.82
N GLY A 318 -12.37 -0.65 8.29
CA GLY A 318 -11.30 0.28 7.95
C GLY A 318 -10.64 0.99 9.13
N ARG A 319 -10.71 0.41 10.34
CA ARG A 319 -10.08 0.98 11.54
C ARG A 319 -9.33 -0.09 12.34
N SER A 320 -8.21 0.32 12.93
CA SER A 320 -7.55 -0.49 13.97
C SER A 320 -8.52 -0.76 15.12
N ALA A 321 -8.52 -1.97 15.67
CA ALA A 321 -9.58 -2.42 16.56
C ALA A 321 -9.11 -3.49 17.55
N TRP A 322 -9.71 -3.46 18.74
CA TRP A 322 -9.78 -4.61 19.62
C TRP A 322 -10.79 -5.61 19.05
N ALA A 323 -10.42 -6.88 18.96
CA ALA A 323 -11.24 -7.93 18.39
C ALA A 323 -11.45 -9.08 19.37
N GLU A 324 -12.69 -9.57 19.43
CA GLU A 324 -13.10 -10.76 20.19
C GLU A 324 -13.92 -11.73 19.31
N GLY A 325 -14.43 -12.81 19.91
CA GLY A 325 -15.17 -13.84 19.17
C GLY A 325 -14.20 -14.73 18.42
N VAL A 326 -14.42 -14.97 17.14
CA VAL A 326 -13.42 -15.54 16.22
C VAL A 326 -12.59 -14.46 15.51
N GLY A 327 -12.78 -13.18 15.88
CA GLY A 327 -12.16 -12.00 15.24
C GLY A 327 -13.18 -10.99 14.69
N GLU A 328 -14.48 -11.33 14.72
CA GLU A 328 -15.57 -10.55 14.13
C GLU A 328 -16.13 -9.45 15.04
N LYS A 329 -15.96 -9.58 16.36
CA LYS A 329 -16.48 -8.61 17.34
C LYS A 329 -15.48 -7.48 17.53
N LEU A 330 -15.67 -6.39 16.79
CA LEU A 330 -14.69 -5.32 16.67
C LEU A 330 -15.11 -4.07 17.46
N THR A 331 -14.23 -3.63 18.35
CA THR A 331 -14.31 -2.34 19.04
C THR A 331 -13.18 -1.43 18.53
N PRO A 332 -13.49 -0.35 17.79
CA PRO A 332 -12.47 0.56 17.25
C PRO A 332 -11.56 1.10 18.36
N MET A 333 -10.27 1.24 18.05
CA MET A 333 -9.29 1.73 19.02
C MET A 333 -8.29 2.65 18.32
N THR A 334 -8.00 3.79 18.95
CA THR A 334 -6.94 4.68 18.51
C THR A 334 -5.61 4.19 19.09
N LEU A 335 -4.68 3.85 18.21
CA LEU A 335 -3.33 3.42 18.58
C LEU A 335 -2.33 4.55 18.34
N PRO A 336 -1.26 4.65 19.15
CA PRO A 336 -0.16 5.58 18.90
C PRO A 336 0.44 5.37 17.50
N PHE A 337 0.84 6.45 16.85
CA PHE A 337 1.58 6.35 15.60
C PHE A 337 2.95 5.70 15.84
N ARG A 338 3.24 4.67 15.05
CA ARG A 338 4.40 3.80 15.19
C ARG A 338 4.79 3.26 13.83
N TRP A 339 6.08 2.96 13.69
CA TRP A 339 6.65 2.27 12.54
C TRP A 339 6.92 0.82 12.88
N TYR A 340 6.76 -0.06 11.90
CA TYR A 340 6.95 -1.49 12.05
C TYR A 340 7.98 -1.99 11.05
N VAL A 341 8.93 -2.80 11.54
CA VAL A 341 9.75 -3.65 10.68
C VAL A 341 9.07 -5.01 10.64
N VAL A 342 8.55 -5.39 9.48
CA VAL A 342 7.90 -6.69 9.25
C VAL A 342 8.87 -7.58 8.48
N LEU A 343 9.21 -8.74 9.03
CA LEU A 343 10.00 -9.74 8.31
C LEU A 343 9.13 -10.88 7.82
N ASP A 344 9.33 -11.24 6.55
CA ASP A 344 8.91 -12.53 6.01
C ASP A 344 10.11 -13.50 6.01
N PRO A 345 10.06 -14.58 6.81
CA PRO A 345 11.10 -15.59 6.82
C PRO A 345 11.09 -16.49 5.58
N ARG A 346 10.13 -16.31 4.65
CA ARG A 346 9.90 -17.12 3.44
C ARG A 346 9.62 -18.59 3.76
N GLU A 347 8.83 -18.81 4.81
CA GLU A 347 8.40 -20.12 5.25
C GLU A 347 6.87 -20.17 5.32
N HIS A 348 6.26 -21.24 4.81
CA HIS A 348 4.81 -21.41 4.87
C HIS A 348 4.41 -22.08 6.18
N VAL A 349 3.52 -21.44 6.95
CA VAL A 349 2.99 -21.94 8.23
C VAL A 349 1.48 -22.19 8.08
N PRO A 350 1.02 -23.45 7.99
CA PRO A 350 -0.39 -23.76 7.80
C PRO A 350 -1.22 -23.50 9.07
N THR A 351 -2.04 -22.44 9.05
CA THR A 351 -2.89 -22.03 10.20
C THR A 351 -3.75 -23.18 10.74
N ALA A 352 -4.37 -23.98 9.86
CA ALA A 352 -5.23 -25.09 10.27
C ALA A 352 -4.48 -26.16 11.08
N ALA A 353 -3.22 -26.45 10.72
CA ALA A 353 -2.40 -27.43 11.44
C ALA A 353 -1.99 -26.91 12.82
N LEU A 354 -1.74 -25.60 12.96
CA LEU A 354 -1.44 -24.99 14.26
C LEU A 354 -2.62 -25.05 15.21
N PHE A 355 -3.84 -24.77 14.74
CA PHE A 355 -5.05 -24.90 15.57
C PHE A 355 -5.28 -26.33 16.09
N GLN A 356 -4.70 -27.36 15.44
CA GLN A 356 -4.75 -28.76 15.85
C GLN A 356 -3.57 -29.19 16.75
N ALA A 357 -2.55 -28.36 16.93
CA ALA A 357 -1.35 -28.70 17.71
C ALA A 357 -1.67 -28.92 19.20
N ALA A 358 -1.24 -30.04 19.78
CA ALA A 358 -1.55 -30.39 21.17
C ALA A 358 -1.01 -29.36 22.17
N GLU A 359 0.10 -28.74 21.84
CA GLU A 359 0.88 -27.79 22.65
C GLU A 359 0.30 -26.37 22.63
N LEU A 360 -0.66 -26.08 21.74
CA LEU A 360 -1.28 -24.76 21.62
C LEU A 360 -2.13 -24.46 22.87
N THR A 361 -1.80 -23.37 23.55
CA THR A 361 -2.60 -22.84 24.67
C THR A 361 -3.95 -22.34 24.16
N ARG A 362 -5.04 -22.84 24.75
CA ARG A 362 -6.43 -22.55 24.31
C ARG A 362 -7.35 -22.04 25.42
N ASN A 363 -6.78 -21.72 26.57
CA ASN A 363 -7.47 -21.36 27.80
C ASN A 363 -6.79 -20.16 28.48
N ALA A 364 -6.22 -19.25 27.68
CA ALA A 364 -5.60 -18.05 28.22
C ALA A 364 -6.63 -17.19 28.95
N ALA A 365 -6.23 -16.57 30.06
CA ALA A 365 -7.07 -15.61 30.75
C ALA A 365 -7.42 -14.44 29.81
N ARG A 366 -8.67 -13.97 29.88
CA ARG A 366 -9.11 -12.82 29.10
C ARG A 366 -8.26 -11.59 29.45
N ALA A 367 -7.77 -10.91 28.42
CA ALA A 367 -7.13 -9.62 28.54
C ALA A 367 -8.17 -8.50 28.62
N THR A 368 -7.76 -7.35 29.14
CA THR A 368 -8.53 -6.11 29.10
C THR A 368 -7.85 -5.13 28.16
N ILE A 369 -8.58 -4.13 27.67
CA ILE A 369 -7.97 -3.03 26.91
C ILE A 369 -6.87 -2.36 27.75
N SER A 370 -7.10 -2.18 29.05
CA SER A 370 -6.11 -1.60 29.97
C SER A 370 -4.82 -2.41 30.03
N SER A 371 -4.89 -3.74 30.13
CA SER A 371 -3.71 -4.62 30.21
C SER A 371 -2.93 -4.66 28.89
N PHE A 372 -3.61 -4.48 27.75
CA PHE A 372 -2.94 -4.27 26.48
C PHE A 372 -2.24 -2.90 26.43
N THR A 373 -2.94 -1.81 26.77
CA THR A 373 -2.39 -0.45 26.70
C THR A 373 -1.22 -0.22 27.65
N SER A 374 -1.15 -0.93 28.77
CA SER A 374 0.00 -0.91 29.70
C SER A 374 1.19 -1.73 29.21
N GLY A 375 1.04 -2.52 28.16
CA GLY A 375 2.04 -3.46 27.64
C GLY A 375 2.11 -4.81 28.36
N GLU A 376 1.28 -5.02 29.40
CA GLU A 376 1.20 -6.29 30.14
C GLU A 376 0.78 -7.46 29.24
N THR A 377 -0.17 -7.22 28.32
CA THR A 377 -0.63 -8.21 27.33
C THR A 377 -0.05 -7.92 25.96
N SER A 378 0.69 -8.87 25.40
CA SER A 378 1.47 -8.63 24.18
C SER A 378 1.96 -9.90 23.49
N GLU A 379 1.70 -11.06 24.07
CA GLU A 379 2.04 -12.36 23.52
C GLU A 379 1.09 -12.81 22.41
N ASN A 380 1.58 -13.70 21.55
CA ASN A 380 0.80 -14.40 20.55
C ASN A 380 0.76 -15.90 20.90
N ALA A 381 -0.44 -16.46 21.02
CA ALA A 381 -0.68 -17.85 21.42
C ALA A 381 0.00 -18.87 20.49
N PHE A 382 0.20 -18.53 19.22
CA PHE A 382 0.87 -19.40 18.26
C PHE A 382 2.39 -19.37 18.38
N GLU A 383 2.96 -18.29 18.92
CA GLU A 383 4.41 -18.05 18.89
C GLU A 383 5.24 -19.18 19.50
N PRO A 384 4.92 -19.74 20.69
CA PRO A 384 5.69 -20.85 21.23
C PRO A 384 5.70 -22.09 20.32
N VAL A 385 4.53 -22.44 19.77
CA VAL A 385 4.38 -23.61 18.89
C VAL A 385 5.12 -23.39 17.57
N VAL A 386 4.99 -22.19 16.99
CA VAL A 386 5.64 -21.83 15.72
C VAL A 386 7.15 -21.81 15.89
N ARG A 387 7.68 -21.21 16.97
CA ARG A 387 9.11 -21.22 17.26
C ARG A 387 9.69 -22.63 17.35
N THR A 388 8.96 -23.58 17.93
CA THR A 388 9.42 -24.98 18.03
C THR A 388 9.38 -25.71 16.69
N ARG A 389 8.37 -25.46 15.86
CA ARG A 389 8.12 -26.24 14.63
C ARG A 389 8.73 -25.64 13.36
N HIS A 390 9.06 -24.35 13.37
CA HIS A 390 9.46 -23.58 12.19
C HIS A 390 10.74 -22.80 12.48
N SER A 391 11.89 -23.38 12.13
CA SER A 391 13.20 -22.85 12.50
C SER A 391 13.53 -21.50 11.85
N ARG A 392 13.02 -21.21 10.65
CA ARG A 392 13.26 -19.90 10.02
C ARG A 392 12.46 -18.80 10.71
N VAL A 393 11.24 -19.11 11.16
CA VAL A 393 10.44 -18.17 11.97
C VAL A 393 11.11 -17.90 13.31
N ALA A 394 11.64 -18.94 13.97
CA ALA A 394 12.41 -18.77 15.20
C ALA A 394 13.64 -17.88 14.99
N ALA A 395 14.40 -18.14 13.92
CA ALA A 395 15.57 -17.32 13.57
C ALA A 395 15.20 -15.86 13.27
N ALA A 396 14.06 -15.60 12.62
CA ALA A 396 13.59 -14.25 12.35
C ALA A 396 13.14 -13.51 13.63
N LEU A 397 12.47 -14.21 14.55
CA LEU A 397 12.12 -13.66 15.87
C LEU A 397 13.37 -13.34 16.70
N ASP A 398 14.36 -14.24 16.70
CA ASP A 398 15.60 -14.04 17.46
C ASP A 398 16.40 -12.87 16.90
N TRP A 399 16.55 -12.80 15.58
CA TRP A 399 17.26 -11.71 14.93
C TRP A 399 16.59 -10.34 15.15
N LEU A 400 15.25 -10.23 15.03
CA LEU A 400 14.56 -9.00 15.41
C LEU A 400 14.62 -8.73 16.92
N GLY A 401 14.70 -9.79 17.72
CA GLY A 401 14.81 -9.77 19.17
C GLY A 401 16.02 -8.99 19.67
N ASP A 402 17.11 -8.99 18.89
CA ASP A 402 18.33 -8.22 19.20
C ASP A 402 18.10 -6.70 19.17
N TYR A 403 17.05 -6.23 18.50
CA TYR A 403 16.70 -4.80 18.39
C TYR A 403 15.54 -4.39 19.31
N GLY A 404 14.83 -5.34 19.89
CA GLY A 404 13.72 -5.08 20.79
C GLY A 404 12.71 -6.22 20.82
N ARG A 405 11.48 -5.91 21.23
CA ARG A 405 10.46 -6.95 21.41
C ARG A 405 9.81 -7.36 20.08
N ALA A 406 10.41 -8.37 19.44
CA ALA A 406 9.84 -9.05 18.29
C ALA A 406 8.58 -9.84 18.66
N ARG A 407 7.61 -9.90 17.74
CA ARG A 407 6.34 -10.61 17.92
C ARG A 407 5.91 -11.30 16.63
N LEU A 408 5.22 -12.43 16.75
CA LEU A 408 4.55 -13.07 15.62
C LEU A 408 3.23 -12.34 15.26
N SER A 409 2.94 -12.15 13.96
CA SER A 409 1.62 -11.69 13.51
C SER A 409 0.72 -12.87 13.11
N GLY A 410 -0.56 -12.84 13.49
CA GLY A 410 -1.52 -13.90 13.22
C GLY A 410 -1.00 -15.27 13.66
N SER A 411 -1.07 -16.26 12.79
CA SER A 411 -0.46 -17.58 13.01
C SER A 411 0.95 -17.71 12.40
N GLY A 412 1.57 -16.61 11.99
CA GLY A 412 2.82 -16.59 11.23
C GLY A 412 2.64 -16.80 9.72
N ALA A 413 3.71 -16.81 8.95
CA ALA A 413 5.11 -16.81 9.39
C ALA A 413 5.73 -15.43 9.67
N CYS A 414 5.08 -14.33 9.30
CA CYS A 414 5.68 -13.00 9.44
C CYS A 414 5.79 -12.60 10.91
N VAL A 415 6.90 -11.94 11.20
CA VAL A 415 7.25 -11.42 12.52
C VAL A 415 7.46 -9.93 12.41
N PHE A 416 7.29 -9.19 13.50
CA PHE A 416 7.41 -7.75 13.46
C PHE A 416 8.03 -7.17 14.72
N LEU A 417 8.65 -6.01 14.54
CA LEU A 417 9.18 -5.17 15.61
C LEU A 417 8.55 -3.77 15.48
N GLU A 418 8.11 -3.22 16.61
CA GLU A 418 7.58 -1.86 16.70
C GLU A 418 8.71 -0.88 17.04
N THR A 419 8.72 0.28 16.39
CA THR A 419 9.71 1.34 16.58
C THR A 419 9.02 2.71 16.67
N ALA A 420 9.67 3.67 17.33
CA ALA A 420 9.13 5.00 17.53
C ALA A 420 9.30 5.93 16.32
N SER A 421 10.33 5.71 15.50
CA SER A 421 10.65 6.51 14.32
C SER A 421 10.93 5.63 13.11
N ARG A 422 10.71 6.22 11.93
CA ARG A 422 10.98 5.59 10.65
C ARG A 422 12.45 5.24 10.48
N ASP A 423 13.34 6.19 10.79
CA ASP A 423 14.79 6.02 10.64
C ASP A 423 15.30 4.79 11.40
N ALA A 424 14.78 4.55 12.62
CA ALA A 424 15.14 3.36 13.38
C ALA A 424 14.65 2.07 12.68
N ALA A 425 13.44 2.07 12.13
CA ALA A 425 12.92 0.94 11.37
C ALA A 425 13.74 0.65 10.10
N GLU A 426 14.09 1.69 9.35
CA GLU A 426 14.90 1.59 8.13
C GLU A 426 16.31 1.07 8.41
N VAL A 427 16.98 1.55 9.46
CA VAL A 427 18.30 1.04 9.87
C VAL A 427 18.25 -0.46 10.16
N ILE A 428 17.19 -0.92 10.83
CA ILE A 428 16.99 -2.34 11.12
C ILE A 428 16.69 -3.10 9.83
N ALA A 429 15.77 -2.63 9.00
CA ALA A 429 15.41 -3.29 7.73
C ALA A 429 16.59 -3.40 6.77
N ALA A 430 17.45 -2.38 6.70
CA ALA A 430 18.67 -2.38 5.88
C ALA A 430 19.71 -3.42 6.37
N ALA A 431 19.71 -3.75 7.66
CA ALA A 431 20.56 -4.80 8.24
C ALA A 431 19.98 -6.22 8.07
N CYS A 432 18.78 -6.36 7.47
CA CYS A 432 18.09 -7.64 7.34
C CYS A 432 18.94 -8.69 6.59
N PRO A 433 19.11 -9.90 7.15
CA PRO A 433 19.77 -11.00 6.47
C PRO A 433 19.07 -11.38 5.18
N VAL A 434 19.86 -11.77 4.16
CA VAL A 434 19.36 -12.21 2.84
C VAL A 434 18.39 -13.41 2.92
N ALA A 435 18.44 -14.17 4.03
CA ALA A 435 17.53 -15.28 4.28
C ALA A 435 16.06 -14.84 4.45
N PHE A 436 15.82 -13.58 4.79
CA PHE A 436 14.50 -13.01 5.02
C PHE A 436 14.21 -11.92 3.97
N SER A 437 13.02 -11.34 4.06
CA SER A 437 12.71 -10.05 3.44
C SER A 437 12.14 -9.14 4.51
N ALA A 438 12.55 -7.88 4.49
CA ALA A 438 12.08 -6.86 5.42
C ALA A 438 11.20 -5.85 4.71
N GLN A 439 10.17 -5.39 5.41
CA GLN A 439 9.32 -4.30 4.99
C GLN A 439 9.12 -3.34 6.15
N VAL A 440 9.41 -2.06 5.94
CA VAL A 440 9.04 -0.97 6.86
C VAL A 440 7.65 -0.47 6.48
N ALA A 441 6.77 -0.29 7.46
CA ALA A 441 5.43 0.26 7.25
C ALA A 441 4.98 1.07 8.47
N ALA A 442 4.22 2.13 8.24
CA ALA A 442 3.56 2.86 9.31
C ALA A 442 2.28 2.15 9.73
N GLY A 443 2.03 2.16 11.03
CA GLY A 443 0.73 1.80 11.56
C GLY A 443 -0.28 2.93 11.35
N VAL A 444 -1.45 2.59 10.81
CA VAL A 444 -2.50 3.57 10.52
C VAL A 444 -3.79 3.30 11.29
N ASN A 445 -4.46 4.38 11.69
CA ASN A 445 -5.74 4.31 12.41
C ASN A 445 -6.93 4.23 11.45
N VAL A 446 -6.80 4.85 10.28
CA VAL A 446 -7.75 4.77 9.17
C VAL A 446 -7.10 3.96 8.05
N SER A 447 -7.87 3.07 7.45
CA SER A 447 -7.41 2.23 6.34
C SER A 447 -7.14 3.07 5.09
N PRO A 448 -6.04 2.83 4.36
CA PRO A 448 -5.80 3.41 3.02
C PRO A 448 -6.96 3.17 2.04
N LEU A 449 -7.73 2.08 2.23
CA LEU A 449 -8.94 1.80 1.45
C LEU A 449 -10.00 2.90 1.60
N TYR A 450 -10.17 3.43 2.81
CA TYR A 450 -11.17 4.47 3.08
C TYR A 450 -10.72 5.85 2.61
N GLU A 451 -9.41 6.11 2.62
CA GLU A 451 -8.83 7.29 1.97
C GLU A 451 -9.10 7.24 0.46
N ALA A 452 -8.83 6.10 -0.20
CA ALA A 452 -9.16 5.90 -1.61
C ALA A 452 -10.68 6.01 -1.89
N LEU A 453 -11.53 5.44 -1.03
CA LEU A 453 -12.98 5.56 -1.17
C LEU A 453 -13.46 7.01 -1.08
N ALA A 454 -12.87 7.81 -0.18
CA ALA A 454 -13.17 9.24 -0.09
C ALA A 454 -12.80 9.96 -1.39
N ARG A 455 -11.62 9.68 -1.96
CA ARG A 455 -11.19 10.23 -3.25
C ARG A 455 -12.14 9.89 -4.39
N HIS A 456 -12.48 8.61 -4.55
CA HIS A 456 -13.42 8.15 -5.58
C HIS A 456 -14.80 8.80 -5.45
N ARG A 457 -15.31 8.98 -4.22
CA ARG A 457 -16.58 9.69 -3.98
C ARG A 457 -16.49 11.16 -4.37
N ALA A 458 -15.42 11.85 -4.01
CA ALA A 458 -15.22 13.25 -4.35
C ALA A 458 -15.11 13.46 -5.88
N SER A 459 -14.35 12.60 -6.57
CA SER A 459 -14.23 12.61 -8.03
C SER A 459 -15.59 12.37 -8.72
N ALA A 460 -16.38 11.41 -8.22
CA ALA A 460 -17.71 11.13 -8.76
C ALA A 460 -18.72 12.27 -8.54
N GLU A 461 -18.57 13.05 -7.47
CA GLU A 461 -19.39 14.24 -7.21
C GLU A 461 -19.06 15.38 -8.17
N GLN A 462 -17.77 15.62 -8.45
CA GLN A 462 -17.32 16.59 -9.45
C GLN A 462 -17.86 16.27 -10.85
N ALA A 463 -17.96 15.00 -11.22
CA ALA A 463 -18.50 14.58 -12.51
C ALA A 463 -20.01 14.87 -12.70
N ARG A 464 -20.74 15.20 -11.62
CA ARG A 464 -22.19 15.48 -11.65
C ARG A 464 -22.52 16.98 -11.71
N VAL A 465 -21.53 17.84 -11.49
CA VAL A 465 -21.63 19.31 -11.54
C VAL A 465 -21.23 19.78 -12.93
#